data_AF-A0A7J7W3B4-F1
#
_entry.id   AF-A0A7J7W3B4-F1
#
_cell.length_a   1.000
_cell.length_b   1.000
_cell.length_c   1.000
_cell.angle_alpha   90.00
_cell.angle_beta   90.00
_cell.angle_gamma   90.00
#
_symmetry.space_group_name_H-M   'P 1'
#
loop_
_entity.id
_entity.type
_entity.pdbx_description
1 polymer ?
#
loop_
_entity_poly.entity_id
_entity_poly.type
_entity_poly.pdbx_seq_one_letter_code
_entity_poly.pdbx_strand_id
1 'polypeptide(L)'
;MKCSTTKIPPAKMNNSAGKVSVKSSRLRNKVLFHYYNSQSPASETGDDVDGHKLMVRISPANNKNFLLHANNKEHSVELQKYENSLPDQTLFLLHTELGPSSCVSFECMNNPGLFIGVENNHLSLINLKDKTDHLIRENIRFKLS
;
A
#
# COMPACT_ATOMS: atom_id res chain seq x y z
N MET A 1 -53.55 30.84 -29.17
CA MET A 1 -53.01 29.81 -28.26
C MET A 1 -51.86 30.42 -27.48
N LYS A 2 -51.94 30.46 -26.14
CA LYS A 2 -50.92 31.06 -25.27
C LYS A 2 -50.20 29.92 -24.52
N CYS A 3 -48.94 29.68 -24.86
CA CYS A 3 -48.09 28.72 -24.15
C CYS A 3 -47.47 29.43 -22.92
N SER A 4 -47.75 28.91 -21.72
CA SER A 4 -47.14 29.39 -20.48
C SER A 4 -45.98 28.46 -20.11
N THR A 5 -44.76 29.01 -20.06
CA THR A 5 -43.55 28.29 -19.65
C THR A 5 -43.23 28.67 -18.20
N THR A 6 -43.43 27.73 -17.26
CA THR A 6 -43.03 27.91 -15.86
C THR A 6 -41.56 27.53 -15.70
N LYS A 7 -40.72 28.50 -15.30
CA LYS A 7 -39.30 28.28 -15.01
C LYS A 7 -39.14 27.63 -13.63
N ILE A 8 -38.41 26.52 -13.57
CA ILE A 8 -38.02 25.85 -12.32
C ILE A 8 -36.75 26.53 -11.77
N PRO A 9 -36.69 26.90 -10.48
CA PRO A 9 -35.47 27.46 -9.88
C PRO A 9 -34.41 26.37 -9.64
N PRO A 10 -33.10 26.71 -9.69
CA PRO A 10 -32.04 25.72 -9.50
C PRO A 10 -32.04 25.20 -8.06
N ALA A 11 -31.95 23.88 -7.92
CA ALA A 11 -31.80 23.21 -6.64
C ALA A 11 -30.46 23.59 -5.99
N LYS A 12 -30.49 23.94 -4.69
CA LYS A 12 -29.29 24.07 -3.86
C LYS A 12 -28.62 22.69 -3.72
N MET A 13 -27.46 22.51 -4.37
CA MET A 13 -26.54 21.41 -4.08
C MET A 13 -25.88 21.66 -2.73
N ASN A 14 -26.28 20.91 -1.71
CA ASN A 14 -25.52 20.75 -0.48
C ASN A 14 -24.42 19.69 -0.71
N ASN A 15 -23.20 20.14 -0.91
CA ASN A 15 -22.01 19.30 -0.86
C ASN A 15 -21.84 18.74 0.56
N SER A 16 -22.44 17.57 0.81
CA SER A 16 -22.00 16.70 1.90
C SER A 16 -20.93 15.78 1.32
N ALA A 17 -19.66 16.13 1.57
CA ALA A 17 -18.53 15.24 1.36
C ALA A 17 -18.79 13.95 2.16
N GLY A 18 -19.30 12.94 1.47
CA GLY A 18 -19.51 11.61 2.02
C GLY A 18 -18.16 11.02 2.38
N LYS A 19 -17.75 11.17 3.64
CA LYS A 19 -16.70 10.36 4.24
C LYS A 19 -17.12 8.91 4.03
N VAL A 20 -16.43 8.21 3.13
CA VAL A 20 -16.69 6.80 2.84
C VAL A 20 -16.60 6.04 4.16
N SER A 21 -17.76 5.56 4.63
CA SER A 21 -17.85 4.70 5.79
C SER A 21 -17.15 3.40 5.43
N VAL A 22 -15.92 3.23 5.89
CA VAL A 22 -15.20 1.96 5.79
C VAL A 22 -16.06 0.95 6.56
N LYS A 23 -16.70 0.04 5.80
CA LYS A 23 -17.54 -1.05 6.32
C LYS A 23 -16.88 -1.69 7.56
N SER A 24 -17.73 -2.11 8.51
CA SER A 24 -17.39 -2.86 9.73
C SER A 24 -16.16 -3.75 9.55
N SER A 25 -15.25 -3.76 10.52
CA SER A 25 -14.00 -4.56 10.49
C SER A 25 -14.24 -6.04 10.14
N ARG A 26 -15.45 -6.57 10.39
CA ARG A 26 -15.86 -7.93 10.02
C ARG A 26 -15.94 -8.20 8.51
N LEU A 27 -16.00 -7.16 7.67
CA LEU A 27 -16.09 -7.27 6.21
C LEU A 27 -14.75 -6.99 5.50
N ARG A 28 -13.66 -6.78 6.25
CA ARG A 28 -12.34 -6.55 5.64
C ARG A 28 -11.70 -7.87 5.27
N ASN A 29 -11.21 -7.96 4.03
CA ASN A 29 -10.39 -9.07 3.60
C ASN A 29 -9.09 -9.09 4.39
N LYS A 30 -8.68 -10.29 4.82
CA LYS A 30 -7.40 -10.50 5.50
C LYS A 30 -6.33 -10.92 4.49
N VAL A 31 -5.10 -10.57 4.79
CA VAL A 31 -3.90 -11.06 4.09
C VAL A 31 -3.00 -11.80 5.09
N LEU A 32 -2.17 -12.69 4.57
CA LEU A 32 -1.15 -13.41 5.32
C LEU A 32 0.22 -12.84 4.95
N PHE A 33 0.99 -12.50 5.98
CA PHE A 33 2.38 -12.11 5.87
C PHE A 33 3.28 -13.32 6.12
N HIS A 34 4.16 -13.62 5.17
CA HIS A 34 5.21 -14.62 5.31
C HIS A 34 6.50 -13.86 5.60
N TYR A 35 7.00 -13.94 6.83
CA TYR A 35 8.17 -13.17 7.28
C TYR A 35 9.48 -13.91 7.00
N TYR A 36 10.51 -13.15 6.64
CA TYR A 36 11.86 -13.59 6.37
C TYR A 36 12.86 -12.60 6.97
N ASN A 37 14.02 -13.08 7.40
CA ASN A 37 15.11 -12.21 7.85
C ASN A 37 15.97 -11.83 6.64
N SER A 38 16.32 -10.55 6.50
CA SER A 38 17.30 -10.14 5.51
C SER A 38 18.69 -10.68 5.89
N GLN A 39 19.34 -11.40 4.98
CA GLN A 39 20.71 -11.90 5.17
C GLN A 39 21.80 -10.82 5.03
N SER A 40 21.43 -9.54 4.81
CA SER A 40 22.39 -8.45 4.69
C SER A 40 22.80 -7.90 6.08
N PRO A 41 24.10 -7.77 6.38
CA PRO A 41 24.55 -7.03 7.56
C PRO A 41 24.11 -5.57 7.45
N ALA A 42 23.63 -5.01 8.56
CA ALA A 42 23.32 -3.59 8.64
C ALA A 42 24.59 -2.79 8.30
N SER A 43 24.48 -1.87 7.35
CA SER A 43 25.59 -0.99 6.98
C SER A 43 26.06 -0.21 8.20
N GLU A 44 27.36 -0.24 8.42
CA GLU A 44 28.12 0.37 9.52
C GLU A 44 27.66 1.80 9.85
N THR A 45 26.97 1.97 10.96
CA THR A 45 27.03 3.20 11.74
C THR A 45 26.73 2.82 13.19
N GLY A 46 27.71 3.06 14.06
CA GLY A 46 27.74 2.53 15.42
C GLY A 46 26.53 2.90 16.26
N ASP A 47 25.66 1.93 16.49
CA ASP A 47 25.13 1.53 17.79
C ASP A 47 24.56 0.12 17.59
N ASP A 48 25.01 -0.83 18.39
CA ASP A 48 24.78 -2.28 18.25
C ASP A 48 23.32 -2.64 18.61
N VAL A 49 22.39 -2.30 17.73
CA VAL A 49 21.04 -2.86 17.72
C VAL A 49 20.94 -3.81 16.53
N ASP A 50 20.71 -5.09 16.84
CA ASP A 50 20.50 -6.21 15.93
C ASP A 50 19.50 -5.85 14.79
N GLY A 51 20.02 -5.26 13.73
CA GLY A 51 19.27 -4.48 12.74
C GLY A 51 18.89 -5.27 11.51
N HIS A 52 18.60 -6.57 11.66
CA HIS A 52 18.11 -7.36 10.53
C HIS A 52 16.80 -6.76 10.02
N LYS A 53 16.78 -6.31 8.75
CA LYS A 53 15.57 -5.79 8.13
C LYS A 53 14.60 -6.95 7.92
N LEU A 54 13.37 -6.79 8.40
CA LEU A 54 12.32 -7.78 8.18
C LEU A 54 11.83 -7.69 6.74
N MET A 55 11.72 -8.84 6.09
CA MET A 55 11.20 -8.97 4.73
C MET A 55 9.91 -9.75 4.76
N VAL A 56 8.97 -9.43 3.86
CA VAL A 56 7.66 -10.07 3.82
C VAL A 56 7.28 -10.44 2.41
N ARG A 57 6.57 -11.56 2.29
CA ARG A 57 5.67 -11.83 1.16
C ARG A 57 4.23 -11.73 1.63
N ILE A 58 3.33 -11.27 0.77
CA ILE A 58 1.92 -11.06 1.11
C ILE A 58 1.05 -11.94 0.23
N SER A 59 0.12 -12.68 0.83
CA SER A 59 -0.89 -13.48 0.11
C SER A 59 -2.30 -13.19 0.63
N PRO A 60 -3.35 -13.29 -0.19
CA PRO A 60 -4.73 -13.28 0.31
C PRO A 60 -4.94 -14.43 1.30
N ALA A 61 -5.62 -14.17 2.43
CA ALA A 61 -5.82 -15.19 3.45
C ALA A 61 -6.66 -16.38 2.97
N ASN A 62 -7.53 -16.16 1.98
CA ASN A 62 -8.38 -17.18 1.37
C ASN A 62 -7.71 -17.93 0.20
N ASN A 63 -6.53 -17.49 -0.28
CA ASN A 63 -5.84 -18.14 -1.38
C ASN A 63 -4.32 -17.90 -1.35
N LYS A 64 -3.60 -18.85 -0.75
CA LYS A 64 -2.15 -18.77 -0.54
C LYS A 64 -1.32 -19.01 -1.81
N ASN A 65 -1.95 -19.48 -2.89
CA ASN A 65 -1.26 -19.73 -4.17
C ASN A 65 -0.97 -18.44 -4.93
N PHE A 66 -1.56 -17.33 -4.48
CA PHE A 66 -1.35 -16.02 -5.04
C PHE A 66 -0.50 -15.17 -4.11
N LEU A 67 0.45 -14.46 -4.70
CA LEU A 67 1.31 -13.52 -4.02
C LEU A 67 1.15 -12.14 -4.61
N LEU A 68 1.31 -11.14 -3.76
CA LEU A 68 1.45 -9.77 -4.18
C LEU A 68 2.76 -9.62 -4.95
N HIS A 69 2.69 -9.04 -6.15
CA HIS A 69 3.81 -8.86 -7.08
C HIS A 69 3.99 -7.39 -7.40
N ALA A 70 5.23 -6.90 -7.29
CA ALA A 70 5.61 -5.57 -7.76
C ALA A 70 6.02 -5.61 -9.23
N ASN A 71 5.15 -5.10 -10.11
CA ASN A 71 5.46 -4.93 -11.51
C ASN A 71 6.18 -3.59 -11.73
N ASN A 72 7.51 -3.62 -11.64
CA ASN A 72 8.36 -2.44 -11.75
C ASN A 72 8.26 -1.74 -13.12
N LYS A 73 7.79 -2.43 -14.17
CA LYS A 73 7.69 -1.85 -15.52
C LYS A 73 6.43 -0.99 -15.66
N GLU A 74 5.33 -1.46 -15.10
CA GLU A 74 4.03 -0.79 -15.18
C GLU A 74 3.73 0.07 -13.95
N HIS A 75 4.64 0.10 -12.97
CA HIS A 75 4.46 0.77 -11.68
C HIS A 75 3.20 0.30 -10.93
N SER A 76 2.80 -0.96 -11.13
CA SER A 76 1.60 -1.55 -10.57
C SER A 76 1.90 -2.60 -9.49
N VAL A 77 0.91 -2.85 -8.64
CA VAL A 77 0.91 -3.94 -7.67
C VAL A 77 -0.19 -4.92 -8.05
N GLU A 78 0.20 -6.15 -8.33
CA GLU A 78 -0.67 -7.17 -8.89
C GLU A 78 -0.74 -8.40 -8.00
N LEU A 79 -1.72 -9.26 -8.25
CA LEU A 79 -1.83 -10.57 -7.62
C LEU A 79 -1.47 -11.65 -8.65
N GLN A 80 -0.37 -12.35 -8.44
CA GLN A 80 0.13 -13.36 -9.38
C GLN A 80 0.26 -14.73 -8.71
N LYS A 81 -0.01 -15.80 -9.49
CA LYS A 81 0.19 -17.18 -9.07
C LYS A 81 1.58 -17.64 -9.49
N TYR A 82 2.29 -18.30 -8.58
CA TYR A 82 3.59 -18.92 -8.87
C TYR A 82 3.55 -20.41 -8.57
N GLU A 83 4.03 -21.21 -9.51
CA GLU A 83 4.13 -22.68 -9.36
C GLU A 83 5.57 -23.13 -9.05
N ASN A 84 6.56 -22.27 -9.29
CA ASN A 84 8.00 -22.56 -9.18
C ASN A 84 8.71 -21.60 -8.22
N SER A 85 10.00 -21.32 -8.48
CA SER A 85 10.80 -20.36 -7.72
C SER A 85 10.09 -19.00 -7.62
N LEU A 86 9.96 -18.52 -6.39
CA LEU A 86 9.28 -17.27 -6.11
C LEU A 86 10.22 -16.10 -6.45
N PRO A 87 9.81 -15.18 -7.33
CA PRO A 87 10.68 -14.09 -7.75
C PRO A 87 10.81 -13.05 -6.64
N ASP A 88 11.91 -12.31 -6.63
CA ASP A 88 12.19 -11.28 -5.64
C ASP A 88 11.19 -10.11 -5.70
N GLN A 89 10.50 -9.91 -6.83
CA GLN A 89 9.41 -8.94 -6.99
C GLN A 89 8.21 -9.23 -6.06
N THR A 90 8.17 -10.38 -5.41
CA THR A 90 7.16 -10.71 -4.39
C THR A 90 7.57 -10.32 -2.98
N LEU A 91 8.81 -9.86 -2.81
CA LEU A 91 9.47 -9.70 -1.53
C LEU A 91 9.66 -8.21 -1.22
N PHE A 92 9.20 -7.82 -0.04
CA PHE A 92 9.17 -6.44 0.39
C PHE A 92 9.89 -6.26 1.71
N LEU A 93 10.73 -5.23 1.83
CA LEU A 93 11.27 -4.78 3.10
C LEU A 93 10.17 -4.09 3.90
N LEU A 94 9.99 -4.53 5.14
CA LEU A 94 9.03 -3.96 6.07
C LEU A 94 9.71 -2.88 6.90
N HIS A 95 9.28 -1.64 6.68
CA HIS A 95 9.67 -0.51 7.51
C HIS A 95 8.58 -0.26 8.54
N THR A 96 8.96 -0.14 9.81
CA THR A 96 8.04 0.20 10.89
C THR A 96 8.35 1.61 11.37
N GLU A 97 7.34 2.48 11.40
CA GLU A 97 7.49 3.80 12.00
C GLU A 97 7.41 3.69 13.52
N LEU A 98 8.39 4.28 14.22
CA LEU A 98 8.37 4.40 15.68
C LEU A 98 7.41 5.54 16.07
N GLY A 99 6.31 5.22 16.76
CA GLY A 99 5.34 6.21 17.22
C GLY A 99 4.04 5.62 17.77
N PRO A 100 3.14 6.44 18.33
CA PRO A 100 1.90 6.00 18.98
C PRO A 100 0.88 5.38 18.00
N SER A 101 1.00 5.69 16.70
CA SER A 101 0.31 5.00 15.62
C SER A 101 1.34 4.20 14.82
N SER A 102 1.60 2.96 15.21
CA SER A 102 2.53 2.08 14.51
C SER A 102 2.01 1.77 13.10
N CYS A 103 2.44 2.57 12.12
CA CYS A 103 2.24 2.34 10.70
C CYS A 103 3.44 1.60 10.13
N VAL A 104 3.21 0.90 9.03
CA VAL A 104 4.26 0.21 8.29
C VAL A 104 4.24 0.66 6.84
N SER A 105 5.39 0.53 6.18
CA SER A 105 5.50 0.66 4.73
C SER A 105 6.27 -0.53 4.15
N PHE A 106 6.01 -0.81 2.87
CA PHE A 106 6.55 -1.97 2.17
C PHE A 106 7.39 -1.49 0.98
N GLU A 107 8.71 -1.64 1.06
CA GLU A 107 9.65 -1.25 0.00
C GLU A 107 10.00 -2.47 -0.86
N CYS A 108 10.06 -2.30 -2.18
CA CYS A 108 10.49 -3.36 -3.10
C CYS A 108 11.94 -3.77 -2.83
N MET A 109 12.19 -5.05 -2.54
CA MET A 109 13.54 -5.54 -2.23
C MET A 109 14.55 -5.26 -3.36
N ASN A 110 14.15 -5.50 -4.61
CA ASN A 110 15.03 -5.34 -5.77
C ASN A 110 14.97 -3.94 -6.41
N ASN A 111 14.19 -3.01 -5.85
CA ASN A 111 14.15 -1.64 -6.33
C ASN A 111 14.00 -0.67 -5.15
N PRO A 112 15.09 -0.42 -4.39
CA PRO A 112 15.08 0.50 -3.26
C PRO A 112 14.52 1.85 -3.67
N GLY A 113 13.80 2.53 -2.79
CA GLY A 113 13.08 3.78 -3.03
C GLY A 113 11.70 3.61 -3.66
N LEU A 114 11.31 2.40 -4.06
CA LEU A 114 9.98 2.10 -4.60
C LEU A 114 9.13 1.39 -3.55
N PHE A 115 7.98 1.95 -3.23
CA PHE A 115 7.11 1.47 -2.14
C PHE A 115 5.74 1.07 -2.65
N ILE A 116 5.11 0.09 -2.02
CA ILE A 116 3.67 -0.11 -2.16
C ILE A 116 2.99 1.14 -1.57
N GLY A 117 2.02 1.68 -2.30
CA GLY A 117 1.16 2.74 -1.80
C GLY A 117 -0.21 2.72 -2.46
N VAL A 118 -1.05 3.68 -2.09
CA VAL A 118 -2.38 3.87 -2.67
C VAL A 118 -2.37 5.08 -3.59
N GLU A 119 -2.73 4.87 -4.84
CA GLU A 119 -2.90 5.92 -5.85
C GLU A 119 -4.18 5.66 -6.63
N ASN A 120 -4.99 6.69 -6.87
CA ASN A 120 -6.28 6.57 -7.57
C ASN A 120 -7.21 5.47 -7.00
N ASN A 121 -7.18 5.24 -5.68
CA ASN A 121 -7.90 4.17 -4.97
C ASN A 121 -7.45 2.73 -5.31
N HIS A 122 -6.30 2.56 -5.94
CA HIS A 122 -5.68 1.27 -6.26
C HIS A 122 -4.32 1.15 -5.57
N LEU A 123 -3.85 -0.09 -5.37
CA LEU A 123 -2.47 -0.32 -4.97
C LEU A 123 -1.55 -0.06 -6.17
N SER A 124 -0.48 0.69 -5.95
CA SER A 124 0.48 1.13 -6.96
C SER A 124 1.89 1.18 -6.37
N LEU A 125 2.90 1.27 -7.23
CA LEU A 125 4.29 1.44 -6.83
C LEU A 125 4.69 2.92 -6.84
N ILE A 126 4.91 3.49 -5.66
CA ILE A 126 5.25 4.90 -5.45
C ILE A 126 6.77 5.05 -5.30
N ASN A 127 7.39 5.80 -6.21
CA ASN A 127 8.82 6.14 -6.13
C ASN A 127 9.02 7.34 -5.20
N LEU A 128 9.89 7.19 -4.19
CA LEU A 128 10.25 8.23 -3.23
C LEU A 128 11.63 8.84 -3.42
N LYS A 129 12.45 8.36 -4.38
CA LYS A 129 13.85 8.82 -4.57
C LYS A 129 13.97 10.33 -4.74
N ASP A 130 13.00 10.95 -5.40
CA ASP A 130 13.07 12.36 -5.80
C ASP A 130 11.95 13.22 -5.18
N LYS A 131 11.21 12.68 -4.19
CA LYS A 131 9.98 13.29 -3.69
C LYS A 131 10.08 13.59 -2.18
N THR A 132 10.07 14.88 -1.85
CA THR A 132 10.06 15.39 -0.46
C THR A 132 8.67 15.73 0.05
N ASP A 133 7.64 15.58 -0.78
CA ASP A 133 6.27 15.94 -0.42
C ASP A 133 5.71 14.99 0.64
N HIS A 134 5.35 15.57 1.79
CA HIS A 134 4.77 14.86 2.93
C HIS A 134 3.47 14.13 2.56
N LEU A 135 2.70 14.64 1.59
CA LEU A 135 1.46 14.00 1.14
C LEU A 135 1.73 12.63 0.48
N ILE A 136 2.87 12.49 -0.19
CA ILE A 136 3.25 11.26 -0.87
C ILE A 136 3.67 10.19 0.16
N ARG A 137 4.23 10.60 1.29
CA ARG A 137 4.55 9.69 2.40
C ARG A 137 3.30 9.09 3.04
N GLU A 138 2.20 9.84 3.15
CA GLU A 138 0.96 9.28 3.71
C GLU A 138 0.37 8.17 2.83
N ASN A 139 0.56 8.22 1.51
CA ASN A 139 0.04 7.21 0.58
C ASN A 139 0.72 5.84 0.71
N ILE A 140 1.90 5.75 1.34
CA ILE A 140 2.64 4.50 1.54
C ILE A 140 2.48 3.93 2.95
N ARG A 141 1.70 4.59 3.82
CA ARG A 141 1.50 4.17 5.22
C ARG A 141 0.31 3.24 5.34
N PHE A 142 0.58 2.04 5.85
CA PHE A 142 -0.43 1.03 6.12
C PHE A 142 -0.54 0.78 7.62
N LYS A 143 -1.79 0.64 8.08
CA LYS A 143 -2.08 0.17 9.42
C LYS A 143 -2.45 -1.31 9.38
N LEU A 144 -1.75 -2.13 10.16
CA LEU A 144 -2.08 -3.54 10.36
C LEU A 144 -3.05 -3.68 11.57
N SER A 145 -3.98 -4.63 11.50
CA SER A 145 -5.05 -4.84 12.52
C SER A 145 -5.40 -6.30 12.73
#